data_AF-A0A945U1C4-F1
#
_entry.id   AF-A0A945U1C4-F1
#
_cell.length_a   1.000
_cell.length_b   1.000
_cell.length_c   1.000
_cell.angle_alpha   90.00
_cell.angle_beta   90.00
_cell.angle_gamma   90.00
#
_symmetry.space_group_name_H-M   'P 1'
#
loop_
_entity.id
_entity.type
_entity.pdbx_description
1 polymer ?
#
loop_
_entity_poly.entity_id
_entity_poly.type
_entity_poly.pdbx_seq_one_letter_code
_entity_poly.pdbx_strand_id
1 'polypeptide(L)'
;MTETGVSPTIERQAWLAFAVLAGTFGIVMISVSVMNVAFDALADEFTDTSEATLSWVITGYTTMTAALLIPAGRLADTYGRRRIFTLGLIVYVVSSVLGGLGWSPVAVIIARVGQGAGAALVTPTSMTLILSTFPTTMRSTVIGIWGSVGAIAATGDGVMHARS
;
A
#
# COMPACT_ATOMS: atom_id res chain seq x y z
N MET A 1 17.07 22.90 41.66
CA MET A 1 16.59 21.68 40.97
C MET A 1 16.59 21.98 39.48
N THR A 2 17.67 21.63 38.80
CA THR A 2 17.82 21.78 37.34
C THR A 2 17.32 20.51 36.68
N GLU A 3 16.13 20.55 36.06
CA GLU A 3 15.72 19.49 35.13
C GLU A 3 16.71 19.49 33.96
N THR A 4 17.52 18.44 33.87
CA THR A 4 18.40 18.20 32.73
C THR A 4 17.52 17.98 31.51
N GLY A 5 17.41 18.99 30.64
CA GLY A 5 16.75 18.91 29.35
C GLY A 5 17.48 17.95 28.42
N VAL A 6 17.21 16.65 28.56
CA VAL A 6 17.57 15.67 27.54
C VAL A 6 16.61 15.91 26.38
N SER A 7 17.08 16.60 25.33
CA SER A 7 16.33 16.65 24.07
C SER A 7 16.13 15.21 23.62
N PRO A 8 14.88 14.75 23.37
CA PRO A 8 14.64 13.37 22.98
C PRO A 8 15.36 13.12 21.65
N THR A 9 16.51 12.45 21.71
CA THR A 9 17.22 12.03 20.52
C THR A 9 16.40 10.93 19.88
N ILE A 10 15.89 11.18 18.68
CA ILE A 10 15.17 10.15 17.91
C ILE A 10 16.16 9.05 17.60
N GLU A 11 15.90 7.85 18.12
CA GLU A 11 16.76 6.72 17.88
C GLU A 11 16.79 6.38 16.38
N ARG A 12 17.96 5.96 15.88
CA ARG A 12 18.11 5.49 14.48
C ARG A 12 17.08 4.42 14.09
N GLN A 13 16.64 3.62 15.06
CA GLN A 13 15.62 2.59 14.87
C GLN A 13 14.26 3.16 14.45
N ALA A 14 13.88 4.34 14.95
CA ALA A 14 12.64 5.01 14.58
C ALA A 14 12.62 5.42 13.11
N TRP A 15 13.74 5.91 12.60
CA TRP A 15 13.91 6.26 11.19
C TRP A 15 13.94 5.04 10.27
N LEU A 16 14.53 3.93 10.71
CA LEU A 16 14.47 2.67 9.96
C LEU A 16 13.04 2.12 9.90
N ALA A 17 12.31 2.17 11.02
CA ALA A 17 10.90 1.80 11.05
C ALA A 17 10.08 2.70 10.13
N PHE A 18 10.31 4.02 10.16
CA PHE A 18 9.68 4.97 9.25
C PHE A 18 9.93 4.61 7.79
N ALA A 19 11.19 4.36 7.39
CA ALA A 19 11.55 4.04 6.02
C ALA A 19 10.83 2.78 5.52
N VAL A 20 10.74 1.74 6.35
CA VAL A 20 10.01 0.51 6.02
C VAL A 20 8.52 0.77 5.87
N LEU A 21 7.91 1.47 6.83
CA LEU A 21 6.46 1.73 6.86
C LEU A 21 6.02 2.65 5.73
N ALA A 22 6.73 3.76 5.52
CA ALA A 22 6.47 4.70 4.44
C ALA A 22 6.82 4.12 3.07
N GLY A 23 7.94 3.39 2.95
CA GLY A 23 8.32 2.71 1.71
C GLY A 23 7.30 1.66 1.29
N THR A 24 6.80 0.86 2.23
CA THR A 24 5.73 -0.11 1.94
C THR A 24 4.47 0.58 1.44
N PHE A 25 4.07 1.68 2.08
CA PHE A 25 2.92 2.48 1.62
C PHE A 25 3.13 3.05 0.20
N GLY A 26 4.34 3.52 -0.12
CA GLY A 26 4.68 3.98 -1.46
C GLY A 26 4.56 2.88 -2.51
N ILE A 27 5.05 1.66 -2.22
CA ILE A 27 4.91 0.50 -3.11
C ILE A 27 3.44 0.19 -3.38
N VAL A 28 2.60 0.21 -2.34
CA VAL A 28 1.15 0.02 -2.46
C VAL A 28 0.54 1.04 -3.41
N MET A 29 0.94 2.31 -3.31
CA MET A 29 0.39 3.38 -4.14
C MET A 29 0.80 3.27 -5.63
N ILE A 30 2.05 2.92 -5.92
CA ILE A 30 2.55 2.79 -7.31
C ILE A 30 1.98 1.54 -8.01
N SER A 31 1.46 0.57 -7.26
CA SER A 31 1.01 -0.70 -7.85
C SER A 31 -0.20 -0.60 -8.78
N VAL A 32 -1.00 0.47 -8.67
CA VAL A 32 -2.12 0.70 -9.59
C VAL A 32 -1.62 1.17 -10.94
N SER A 33 -0.67 2.10 -10.99
CA SER A 33 -0.09 2.57 -12.25
C SER A 33 0.67 1.49 -13.00
N VAL A 34 1.47 0.67 -12.31
CA VAL A 34 2.12 -0.49 -12.93
C VAL A 34 1.09 -1.41 -13.58
N MET A 35 -0.06 -1.60 -12.95
CA MET A 35 -1.12 -2.44 -13.48
C MET A 35 -1.85 -1.81 -14.67
N ASN A 36 -2.04 -0.48 -14.69
CA ASN A 36 -2.62 0.20 -15.85
C ASN A 36 -1.75 0.00 -17.10
N VAL A 37 -0.41 0.06 -16.95
CA VAL A 37 0.50 -0.22 -18.06
C VAL A 37 0.46 -1.70 -18.46
N ALA A 38 0.35 -2.61 -17.48
CA ALA A 38 0.24 -4.04 -17.76
C ALA A 38 -1.10 -4.45 -18.38
N PHE A 39 -2.14 -3.63 -18.22
CA PHE A 39 -3.49 -3.94 -18.69
C PHE A 39 -3.54 -4.13 -20.21
N ASP A 40 -2.88 -3.25 -20.97
CA ASP A 40 -2.85 -3.34 -22.42
C ASP A 40 -2.20 -4.65 -22.88
N ALA A 41 -1.07 -5.02 -22.25
CA ALA A 41 -0.41 -6.30 -22.51
C ALA A 41 -1.30 -7.52 -22.15
N LEU A 42 -2.04 -7.45 -21.05
CA LEU A 42 -2.99 -8.50 -20.65
C LEU A 42 -4.17 -8.60 -21.63
N ALA A 43 -4.64 -7.48 -22.18
CA ALA A 43 -5.70 -7.45 -23.17
C ALA A 43 -5.25 -8.06 -24.51
N ASP A 44 -4.01 -7.78 -24.91
CA ASP A 44 -3.39 -8.36 -26.10
C ASP A 44 -3.10 -9.86 -25.94
N GLU A 45 -2.70 -10.30 -24.75
CA GLU A 45 -2.42 -11.71 -24.45
C GLU A 45 -3.71 -12.55 -24.31
N PHE A 46 -4.76 -11.99 -23.71
CA PHE A 46 -6.00 -12.69 -23.42
C PHE A 46 -7.15 -12.28 -24.35
N THR A 47 -6.95 -12.43 -25.65
CA THR A 47 -7.92 -12.04 -26.70
C THR A 47 -9.29 -12.73 -26.58
N ASP A 48 -9.34 -13.92 -25.99
CA ASP A 48 -10.58 -14.69 -25.79
C ASP A 48 -11.37 -14.27 -24.53
N THR A 49 -10.86 -13.31 -23.76
CA THR A 49 -11.48 -12.84 -22.51
C THR A 49 -12.21 -11.53 -22.74
N SER A 50 -13.43 -11.41 -22.20
CA SER A 50 -14.18 -10.16 -22.32
C SER A 50 -13.48 -8.99 -21.61
N GLU A 51 -13.54 -7.79 -22.20
CA GLU A 51 -13.05 -6.56 -21.57
C GLU A 51 -13.67 -6.32 -20.19
N ALA A 52 -14.95 -6.68 -20.03
CA ALA A 52 -15.66 -6.59 -18.76
C ALA A 52 -14.98 -7.45 -17.68
N THR A 53 -14.55 -8.67 -18.01
CA THR A 53 -13.79 -9.52 -17.11
C THR A 53 -12.42 -8.93 -16.82
N LEU A 54 -11.68 -8.49 -17.84
CA LEU A 54 -10.35 -7.91 -17.67
C LEU A 54 -10.38 -6.66 -16.78
N SER A 55 -11.42 -5.82 -16.88
CA SER A 55 -11.55 -4.60 -16.06
C SER A 55 -11.45 -4.85 -14.54
N TRP A 56 -11.78 -6.07 -14.08
CA TRP A 56 -11.64 -6.49 -12.68
C TRP A 56 -10.20 -6.58 -12.19
N VAL A 57 -9.21 -6.61 -13.08
CA VAL A 57 -7.79 -6.57 -12.73
C VAL A 57 -7.45 -5.26 -11.99
N ILE A 58 -8.06 -4.14 -12.40
CA ILE A 58 -7.87 -2.84 -11.76
C ILE A 58 -8.97 -2.60 -10.71
N THR A 59 -10.24 -2.79 -11.08
CA THR A 59 -11.37 -2.46 -10.18
C THR A 59 -11.46 -3.41 -8.99
N GLY A 60 -11.11 -4.69 -9.13
CA GLY A 60 -11.08 -5.64 -8.01
C GLY A 60 -10.11 -5.24 -6.92
N TYR A 61 -8.93 -4.71 -7.28
CA TYR A 61 -7.96 -4.17 -6.33
C TYR A 61 -8.53 -2.97 -5.57
N THR A 62 -9.07 -1.97 -6.27
CA THR A 62 -9.55 -0.72 -5.65
C THR A 62 -10.81 -0.96 -4.82
N THR A 63 -11.75 -1.77 -5.32
CA THR A 63 -12.97 -2.16 -4.59
C THR A 63 -12.63 -2.91 -3.31
N MET A 64 -11.75 -3.91 -3.36
CA MET A 64 -11.37 -4.68 -2.17
C MET A 64 -10.63 -3.80 -1.16
N THR A 65 -9.74 -2.92 -1.64
CA THR A 65 -9.03 -1.97 -0.79
C THR A 65 -10.01 -1.06 -0.05
N ALA A 66 -10.96 -0.45 -0.77
CA ALA A 66 -11.96 0.44 -0.20
C ALA A 66 -12.88 -0.28 0.80
N ALA A 67 -13.36 -1.49 0.46
CA ALA A 67 -14.25 -2.28 1.30
C ALA A 67 -13.58 -2.69 2.61
N LEU A 68 -12.29 -3.01 2.60
CA LEU A 68 -11.57 -3.49 3.77
C LEU A 68 -10.85 -2.40 4.57
N LEU A 69 -10.75 -1.17 4.07
CA LEU A 69 -9.99 -0.11 4.75
C LEU A 69 -10.49 0.17 6.18
N ILE A 70 -11.82 0.28 6.34
CA ILE A 70 -12.43 0.52 7.66
C ILE A 70 -12.31 -0.71 8.56
N PRO A 71 -12.69 -1.93 8.12
CA PRO A 71 -12.46 -3.15 8.90
C PRO A 71 -11.01 -3.37 9.32
N ALA A 72 -10.06 -3.08 8.43
CA ALA A 72 -8.63 -3.22 8.66
C ALA A 72 -8.13 -2.37 9.83
N GLY A 73 -8.60 -1.12 9.92
CA GLY A 73 -8.28 -0.25 11.06
C GLY A 73 -8.75 -0.85 12.39
N ARG A 74 -10.00 -1.34 12.43
CA ARG A 74 -10.57 -2.00 13.63
C ARG A 74 -9.81 -3.27 13.99
N LEU A 75 -9.46 -4.08 12.99
CA LEU A 75 -8.68 -5.29 13.16
C LEU A 75 -7.31 -4.98 13.76
N ALA A 76 -6.64 -3.93 13.29
CA ALA A 76 -5.35 -3.48 13.80
C ALA A 76 -5.42 -2.98 15.23
N ASP A 77 -6.47 -2.25 15.58
CA ASP A 77 -6.69 -1.77 16.95
C ASP A 77 -6.95 -2.93 17.92
N THR A 78 -7.62 -3.99 17.45
CA THR A 78 -8.00 -5.16 18.28
C THR A 78 -6.85 -6.17 18.44
N TYR A 79 -6.18 -6.54 17.35
CA TYR A 79 -5.19 -7.63 17.33
C TYR A 79 -3.73 -7.15 17.40
N GLY A 80 -3.52 -5.85 17.32
CA GLY A 80 -2.21 -5.21 17.38
C GLY A 80 -1.70 -4.76 16.01
N ARG A 81 -1.33 -3.49 15.91
CA ARG A 81 -0.95 -2.80 14.67
C ARG A 81 0.21 -3.48 13.93
N ARG A 82 1.25 -3.89 14.66
CA ARG A 82 2.44 -4.53 14.06
C ARG A 82 2.09 -5.88 13.42
N ARG A 83 1.24 -6.69 14.07
CA ARG A 83 0.81 -7.99 13.54
C ARG A 83 -0.01 -7.82 12.27
N ILE A 84 -0.96 -6.89 12.29
CA ILE A 84 -1.82 -6.63 11.12
C ILE A 84 -1.04 -6.01 9.97
N PHE A 85 -0.09 -5.11 10.24
CA PHE A 85 0.83 -4.61 9.20
C PHE A 85 1.61 -5.75 8.54
N THR A 86 2.24 -6.63 9.33
CA THR A 86 3.00 -7.76 8.80
C THR A 86 2.13 -8.73 8.02
N LEU A 87 0.92 -9.04 8.50
CA LEU A 87 -0.04 -9.87 7.77
C LEU A 87 -0.41 -9.24 6.43
N GLY A 88 -0.75 -7.94 6.43
CA GLY A 88 -1.07 -7.19 5.22
C GLY A 88 0.06 -7.19 4.21
N LEU A 89 1.29 -6.98 4.68
CA LEU A 89 2.49 -7.01 3.84
C LEU A 89 2.69 -8.40 3.20
N ILE A 90 2.56 -9.47 3.99
CA ILE A 90 2.68 -10.84 3.47
C ILE A 90 1.63 -11.11 2.39
N VAL A 91 0.36 -10.78 2.68
CA VAL A 91 -0.74 -10.96 1.72
C VAL A 91 -0.47 -10.16 0.45
N TYR A 92 -0.02 -8.91 0.57
CA TYR A 92 0.29 -8.04 -0.55
C TYR A 92 1.41 -8.64 -1.43
N VAL A 93 2.52 -9.05 -0.83
CA VAL A 93 3.68 -9.61 -1.56
C VAL A 93 3.33 -10.93 -2.23
N VAL A 94 2.71 -11.86 -1.51
CA VAL A 94 2.31 -13.16 -2.06
C VAL A 94 1.34 -12.96 -3.23
N SER A 95 0.35 -12.10 -3.06
CA SER A 95 -0.61 -11.78 -4.13
C SER A 95 0.08 -11.12 -5.33
N SER A 96 1.07 -10.26 -5.10
CA SER A 96 1.85 -9.64 -6.17
C SER A 96 2.64 -10.65 -6.99
N VAL A 97 3.29 -11.62 -6.32
CA VAL A 97 4.04 -12.68 -6.99
C VAL A 97 3.09 -13.56 -7.79
N LEU A 98 1.96 -13.97 -7.21
CA LEU A 98 0.96 -14.79 -7.90
C LEU A 98 0.36 -14.07 -9.11
N GLY A 99 0.07 -12.77 -9.00
CA GLY A 99 -0.44 -11.97 -10.11
C GLY A 99 0.57 -11.84 -11.26
N GLY A 100 1.86 -11.73 -10.94
CA GLY A 100 2.93 -11.63 -11.95
C GLY A 100 3.20 -12.92 -12.73
N LEU A 101 2.68 -14.07 -12.29
CA LEU A 101 2.82 -15.34 -13.02
C LEU A 101 1.86 -15.45 -14.21
N GLY A 102 0.79 -14.64 -14.25
CA GLY A 102 -0.04 -14.48 -15.44
C GLY A 102 -0.75 -15.73 -15.96
N TRP A 103 -0.99 -16.75 -15.13
CA TRP A 103 -1.48 -18.06 -15.63
C TRP A 103 -2.85 -18.02 -16.32
N SER A 104 -3.73 -17.11 -15.91
CA SER A 104 -5.03 -16.89 -16.54
C SER A 104 -5.64 -15.56 -16.09
N PRO A 105 -6.59 -14.98 -16.83
CA PRO A 105 -7.26 -13.74 -16.44
C PRO A 105 -7.89 -13.82 -15.05
N VAL A 106 -8.56 -14.94 -14.75
CA VAL A 106 -9.22 -15.15 -13.45
C VAL A 106 -8.19 -15.26 -12.32
N ALA A 107 -7.06 -15.94 -12.55
CA ALA A 107 -5.99 -16.03 -11.56
C ALA A 107 -5.39 -14.65 -11.26
N VAL A 108 -5.17 -13.83 -12.29
CA VAL A 108 -4.72 -12.44 -12.14
C VAL A 108 -5.74 -11.64 -11.33
N ILE A 109 -7.03 -11.70 -11.66
CA ILE A 109 -8.09 -11.00 -10.92
C ILE A 109 -8.11 -11.39 -9.44
N ILE A 110 -8.06 -12.69 -9.13
CA ILE A 110 -8.04 -13.17 -7.74
C ILE A 110 -6.81 -12.64 -7.00
N ALA A 111 -5.64 -12.67 -7.65
CA ALA A 111 -4.42 -12.10 -7.09
C ALA A 111 -4.56 -10.58 -6.85
N ARG A 112 -5.21 -9.84 -7.74
CA ARG A 112 -5.48 -8.39 -7.56
C ARG A 112 -6.40 -8.10 -6.39
N VAL A 113 -7.47 -8.89 -6.22
CA VAL A 113 -8.36 -8.79 -5.06
C VAL A 113 -7.59 -9.08 -3.77
N GLY A 114 -6.78 -10.14 -3.74
CA GLY A 114 -5.91 -10.45 -2.60
C GLY A 114 -4.91 -9.33 -2.29
N GLN A 115 -4.32 -8.73 -3.33
CA GLN A 115 -3.41 -7.61 -3.18
C GLN A 115 -4.12 -6.37 -2.62
N GLY A 116 -5.35 -6.09 -3.05
CA GLY A 116 -6.17 -5.01 -2.49
C GLY A 116 -6.49 -5.23 -1.00
N ALA A 117 -6.72 -6.48 -0.59
CA ALA A 117 -6.86 -6.81 0.83
C ALA A 117 -5.58 -6.51 1.61
N GLY A 118 -4.40 -6.88 1.08
CA GLY A 118 -3.11 -6.54 1.66
C GLY A 118 -2.90 -5.03 1.79
N ALA A 119 -3.25 -4.26 0.75
CA ALA A 119 -3.17 -2.80 0.70
C ALA A 119 -4.04 -2.13 1.78
N ALA A 120 -5.27 -2.62 1.98
CA ALA A 120 -6.19 -2.14 3.01
C ALA A 120 -5.66 -2.36 4.43
N LEU A 121 -4.93 -3.47 4.67
CA LEU A 121 -4.32 -3.76 5.97
C LEU A 121 -3.08 -2.88 6.22
N VAL A 122 -2.24 -2.69 5.20
CA VAL A 122 -0.97 -1.95 5.30
C VAL A 122 -1.21 -0.46 5.53
N THR A 123 -2.10 0.17 4.76
CA THR A 123 -2.24 1.64 4.72
C THR A 123 -2.54 2.30 6.08
N PRO A 124 -3.58 1.91 6.83
CA PRO A 124 -3.87 2.52 8.13
C PRO A 124 -2.87 2.10 9.22
N THR A 125 -2.32 0.88 9.11
CA THR A 125 -1.36 0.36 10.11
C THR A 125 0.01 1.00 9.97
N SER A 126 0.47 1.29 8.75
CA SER A 126 1.72 2.00 8.50
C SER A 126 1.71 3.38 9.13
N MET A 127 0.65 4.15 8.90
CA MET A 127 0.49 5.49 9.48
C MET A 127 0.53 5.42 11.00
N THR A 128 -0.26 4.51 11.58
CA THR A 128 -0.37 4.53 13.04
C THR A 128 0.89 4.01 13.75
N LEU A 129 1.62 3.07 13.14
CA LEU A 129 2.93 2.63 13.64
C LEU A 129 3.98 3.74 13.56
N ILE A 130 3.95 4.57 12.51
CA ILE A 130 4.79 5.77 12.42
C ILE A 130 4.48 6.69 13.62
N LEU A 131 3.21 7.00 13.86
CA LEU A 131 2.81 7.91 14.94
C LEU A 131 3.13 7.39 16.36
N SER A 132 3.21 6.08 16.56
CA SER A 132 3.63 5.48 17.83
C SER A 132 5.15 5.51 18.06
N THR A 133 5.93 5.70 16.99
CA THR A 133 7.41 5.64 17.05
C THR A 133 8.05 7.03 17.19
N PHE A 134 7.31 8.10 16.90
CA PHE A 134 7.78 9.47 16.97
C PHE A 134 7.07 10.30 18.06
N PRO A 135 7.78 11.25 18.70
CA PRO A 135 7.19 12.16 19.67
C PRO A 135 6.16 13.08 19.00
N THR A 136 5.22 13.59 19.81
CA THR A 136 4.11 14.44 19.34
C THR A 136 4.58 15.67 18.57
N THR A 137 5.72 16.25 18.94
CA THR A 137 6.34 17.42 18.29
C THR A 137 6.76 17.16 16.83
N MET A 138 7.00 15.90 16.46
CA MET A 138 7.42 15.52 15.11
C MET A 138 6.30 14.89 14.26
N ARG A 139 5.11 14.67 14.83
CA ARG A 139 4.03 13.96 14.14
C ARG A 139 3.61 14.65 12.85
N SER A 140 3.51 15.99 12.85
CA SER A 140 3.20 16.76 11.64
C SER A 140 4.21 16.52 10.52
N THR A 141 5.51 16.53 10.85
CA THR A 141 6.59 16.28 9.89
C THR A 141 6.50 14.88 9.29
N VAL A 142 6.36 13.83 10.12
CA VAL A 142 6.33 12.45 9.62
C VAL A 142 5.04 12.13 8.86
N ILE A 143 3.90 12.73 9.25
CA ILE A 143 2.65 12.67 8.48
C ILE A 143 2.85 13.33 7.12
N GLY A 144 3.48 14.51 7.09
CA GLY A 144 3.79 15.22 5.86
C GLY A 144 4.65 14.38 4.91
N ILE A 145 5.75 13.79 5.41
CA ILE A 145 6.62 12.94 4.59
C ILE A 145 5.87 11.69 4.10
N TRP A 146 5.14 11.00 4.99
CA TRP A 146 4.34 9.83 4.61
C TRP A 146 3.28 10.17 3.55
N GLY A 147 2.60 11.32 3.70
CA GLY A 147 1.63 11.81 2.73
C GLY A 147 2.25 12.16 1.39
N SER A 148 3.44 12.79 1.39
CA SER A 148 4.21 13.08 0.18
C SER A 148 4.59 11.82 -0.59
N VAL A 149 4.92 10.72 0.09
CA VAL A 149 5.18 9.43 -0.56
C VAL A 149 3.95 8.97 -1.38
N GLY A 150 2.76 9.09 -0.80
CA GLY A 150 1.51 8.78 -1.51
C GLY A 150 1.24 9.72 -2.68
N ALA A 151 1.49 11.02 -2.51
CA ALA A 151 1.28 12.01 -3.56
C ALA A 151 2.23 11.85 -4.76
N ILE A 152 3.51 11.55 -4.50
CA ILE A 152 4.51 11.29 -5.55
C ILE A 152 4.12 10.05 -6.34
N ALA A 153 3.71 8.99 -5.64
CA ALA A 153 3.22 7.78 -6.28
C ALA A 153 2.05 8.06 -7.23
N ALA A 154 1.03 8.79 -6.76
CA ALA A 154 -0.14 9.15 -7.56
C ALA A 154 0.18 10.08 -8.75
N THR A 155 1.21 10.92 -8.64
CA THR A 155 1.60 11.82 -9.74
C THR A 155 2.30 11.05 -10.87
N GLY A 156 3.03 9.98 -10.55
CA GLY A 156 3.58 9.07 -11.56
C GLY A 156 2.51 8.50 -12.49
N ASP A 157 1.33 8.23 -11.95
CA ASP A 157 0.17 7.70 -12.69
C ASP A 157 -0.34 8.69 -13.73
N GLY A 158 -0.48 9.97 -13.37
CA GLY A 158 -1.03 11.02 -14.24
C GLY A 158 -0.11 11.42 -15.39
N VAL A 159 1.21 11.38 -15.20
CA VAL A 159 2.19 11.77 -16.24
C VAL A 159 2.26 10.74 -17.37
N MET A 160 2.02 9.46 -17.09
CA MET A 160 2.03 8.42 -18.13
C MET A 160 0.78 8.48 -19.03
N HIS A 161 -0.39 8.84 -18.48
CA HIS A 161 -1.64 8.96 -19.24
C HIS A 161 -1.77 10.28 -20.04
N ALA A 162 -1.00 11.31 -19.70
CA ALA A 162 -0.99 12.57 -20.45
C ALA A 162 -0.18 12.50 -21.77
N ARG A 163 0.45 11.35 -22.06
CA ARG A 163 1.35 11.15 -23.21
C ARG A 163 0.88 10.08 -24.21
N SER A 164 -0.24 9.40 -23.95
CA SER A 164 -0.93 8.47 -24.85
C SER A 164 -2.13 9.14 -25.49
#